data_AF-A0A7L3WY82-F1
#
_entry.id   AF-A0A7L3WY82-F1
#
_cell.length_a   1.000
_cell.length_b   1.000
_cell.length_c   1.000
_cell.angle_alpha   90.00
_cell.angle_beta   90.00
_cell.angle_gamma   90.00
#
_symmetry.space_group_name_H-M   'P 1'
#
loop_
_entity.id
_entity.type
_entity.pdbx_description
1 polymer ?
#
loop_
_entity_poly.entity_id
_entity_poly.type
_entity_poly.pdbx_seq_one_letter_code
_entity_poly.pdbx_strand_id
1 'polypeptide(L)'
;MLPIRWMPPESILYRKFTTESDIWSFGVVLWEIFTYGKQPWYQLSNTEAIECITQGRELERPRTCPPEVYAVMQSCWQREPQQRRPIKDIHSRLQALVKAPPVYLDILG
;
A
#
# COMPACT_ATOMS: atom_id res chain seq x y z
N MET A 1 -1.53 18.73 10.56
CA MET A 1 -0.40 18.05 9.87
C MET A 1 -1.00 16.99 8.94
N LEU A 2 -0.51 16.84 7.71
CA LEU A 2 -1.01 15.82 6.77
C LEU A 2 -0.26 14.48 6.96
N PRO A 3 -0.92 13.33 6.78
CA PRO A 3 -0.31 12.01 6.95
C PRO A 3 0.52 11.60 5.71
N ILE A 4 1.59 12.34 5.42
CA ILE A 4 2.35 12.24 4.14
C ILE A 4 2.78 10.82 3.73
N ARG A 5 3.02 9.93 4.70
CA ARG A 5 3.50 8.56 4.45
C ARG A 5 2.42 7.61 3.91
N TRP A 6 1.15 8.02 4.04
CA TRP A 6 -0.02 7.32 3.48
C TRP A 6 -0.53 7.95 2.20
N MET A 7 -0.03 9.12 1.83
CA MET A 7 -0.59 9.90 0.74
C MET A 7 0.04 9.51 -0.61
N PRO A 8 -0.76 9.48 -1.69
CA PRO A 8 -0.21 9.32 -3.04
C PRO A 8 0.45 10.61 -3.55
N PRO A 9 1.22 10.53 -4.65
CA PRO A 9 1.92 11.68 -5.23
C PRO A 9 1.01 12.88 -5.52
N GLU A 10 -0.18 12.68 -6.07
CA GLU A 10 -1.09 13.77 -6.42
C GLU A 10 -1.66 14.51 -5.20
N SER A 11 -1.82 13.81 -4.07
CA SER A 11 -2.26 14.42 -2.82
C SER A 11 -1.12 15.21 -2.16
N ILE A 12 0.12 14.73 -2.28
CA ILE A 12 1.31 15.42 -1.77
C ILE A 12 1.60 16.69 -2.59
N LEU A 13 1.64 16.56 -3.91
CA LEU A 13 2.08 17.64 -4.82
C LEU A 13 0.98 18.66 -5.10
N TYR A 14 -0.25 18.21 -5.28
CA TYR A 14 -1.34 19.03 -5.82
C TYR A 14 -2.55 19.13 -4.88
N ARG A 15 -2.47 18.55 -3.69
CA ARG A 15 -3.58 18.48 -2.72
C ARG A 15 -4.87 17.92 -3.34
N LYS A 16 -4.74 16.98 -4.27
CA LYS A 16 -5.87 16.28 -4.88
C LYS A 16 -6.25 15.08 -4.02
N PHE A 17 -7.49 15.05 -3.55
CA PHE A 17 -8.03 13.97 -2.72
C PHE A 17 -9.27 13.40 -3.40
N THR A 18 -9.25 12.10 -3.68
CA THR A 18 -10.29 11.37 -4.41
C THR A 18 -10.43 9.96 -3.84
N THR A 19 -11.42 9.21 -4.33
CA THR A 19 -11.53 7.79 -4.00
C THR A 19 -10.26 7.01 -4.36
N GLU A 20 -9.58 7.38 -5.44
CA GLU A 20 -8.32 6.76 -5.85
C GLU A 20 -7.17 7.08 -4.89
N SER A 21 -7.17 8.25 -4.23
CA SER A 21 -6.19 8.54 -3.17
C SER A 21 -6.44 7.75 -1.88
N ASP A 22 -7.72 7.45 -1.58
CA ASP A 22 -8.07 6.57 -0.49
C ASP A 22 -7.63 5.13 -0.78
N ILE A 23 -7.75 4.68 -2.04
CA ILE A 23 -7.26 3.36 -2.48
C ILE A 23 -5.74 3.24 -2.26
N TRP A 24 -4.96 4.26 -2.60
CA TRP A 24 -3.53 4.28 -2.30
C TRP A 24 -3.27 4.12 -0.80
N SER A 25 -3.96 4.92 0.01
CA SER A 25 -3.84 4.89 1.48
C SER A 25 -4.19 3.51 2.04
N PHE A 26 -5.21 2.85 1.48
CA PHE A 26 -5.57 1.47 1.82
C PHE A 26 -4.44 0.48 1.51
N GLY A 27 -3.72 0.65 0.40
CA GLY A 27 -2.51 -0.14 0.12
C GLY A 27 -1.46 0.00 1.22
N VAL A 28 -1.26 1.21 1.74
CA VAL A 28 -0.35 1.46 2.88
C VAL A 28 -0.86 0.81 4.17
N VAL A 29 -2.17 0.85 4.44
CA VAL A 29 -2.78 0.15 5.58
C VAL A 29 -2.60 -1.37 5.49
N LEU A 30 -2.74 -1.96 4.30
CA LEU A 30 -2.43 -3.38 4.10
C LEU A 30 -0.96 -3.66 4.45
N TRP A 31 -0.04 -2.81 4.03
CA TRP A 31 1.38 -2.95 4.39
C TRP A 31 1.60 -2.89 5.91
N GLU A 32 0.90 -2.00 6.62
CA GLU A 32 0.96 -1.92 8.08
C GLU A 32 0.44 -3.19 8.75
N ILE A 33 -0.68 -3.74 8.29
CA ILE A 33 -1.24 -5.00 8.80
C ILE A 33 -0.20 -6.11 8.73
N PHE A 34 0.46 -6.26 7.57
CA PHE A 34 1.46 -7.31 7.36
C PHE A 34 2.82 -7.01 7.98
N THR A 35 3.06 -5.80 8.48
CA THR A 35 4.26 -5.46 9.26
C THR A 35 3.99 -5.33 10.76
N TYR A 36 2.79 -5.72 11.21
CA TYR A 36 2.35 -5.60 12.60
C TYR A 36 2.43 -4.16 13.14
N GLY A 37 2.02 -3.20 12.32
CA GLY A 37 1.91 -1.79 12.70
C GLY A 37 3.22 -1.00 12.60
N LYS A 38 4.18 -1.46 11.79
CA LYS A 38 5.41 -0.70 11.54
C LYS A 38 5.06 0.62 10.83
N GLN A 39 5.81 1.68 11.11
CA GLN A 39 5.64 2.94 10.39
C GLN A 39 6.02 2.76 8.91
N PRO A 40 5.17 3.19 7.95
CA PRO A 40 5.55 3.21 6.54
C PRO A 40 6.78 4.10 6.33
N TRP A 41 7.73 3.65 5.52
CA TRP A 41 8.98 4.38 5.28
C TRP A 41 9.81 4.66 6.56
N TYR A 42 9.71 3.81 7.61
CA TYR A 42 10.33 4.04 8.93
C TYR A 42 11.84 4.37 8.92
N GLN A 43 12.57 4.01 7.86
CA GLN A 43 14.00 4.28 7.70
C GLN A 43 14.29 5.71 7.19
N LEU A 44 13.26 6.43 6.75
CA LEU A 44 13.37 7.71 6.07
C LEU A 44 12.80 8.83 6.93
N SER A 45 13.38 10.02 6.83
CA SER A 45 12.75 11.28 7.26
C SER A 45 11.48 11.58 6.43
N ASN A 46 10.70 12.57 6.86
CA ASN A 46 9.51 12.97 6.09
C ASN A 46 9.86 13.52 4.70
N THR A 47 10.98 14.24 4.56
CA THR A 47 11.44 14.77 3.27
C THR A 47 11.84 13.64 2.33
N GLU A 48 12.65 12.69 2.80
CA GLU A 48 13.06 11.53 2.00
C GLU A 48 11.86 10.64 1.62
N ALA A 49 10.88 10.48 2.51
CA ALA A 49 9.65 9.75 2.20
C ALA A 49 8.84 10.45 1.08
N ILE A 50 8.73 11.79 1.12
CA ILE A 50 8.08 12.57 0.04
C ILE A 50 8.81 12.37 -1.29
N GLU A 51 10.14 12.43 -1.30
CA GLU A 51 10.94 12.21 -2.50
C GLU A 51 10.73 10.81 -3.07
N CYS A 52 10.80 9.77 -2.22
CA CYS A 52 10.55 8.39 -2.64
C CYS A 52 9.16 8.21 -3.25
N ILE A 53 8.11 8.71 -2.59
CA ILE A 53 6.73 8.58 -3.07
C ILE A 53 6.57 9.30 -4.42
N THR A 54 7.05 10.53 -4.54
CA THR A 54 6.88 11.32 -5.77
C THR A 54 7.69 10.78 -6.96
N GLN A 55 8.82 10.12 -6.68
CA GLN A 55 9.63 9.39 -7.67
C GLN A 55 9.05 8.02 -8.05
N GLY A 56 7.98 7.56 -7.38
CA GLY A 56 7.33 6.29 -7.69
C GLY A 56 7.98 5.07 -7.05
N ARG A 57 8.74 5.25 -5.95
CA ARG A 57 9.18 4.14 -5.11
C ARG A 57 7.97 3.58 -4.36
N GLU A 58 7.93 2.27 -4.20
CA GLU A 58 6.91 1.56 -3.42
C GLU A 58 7.50 1.03 -2.10
N LEU A 59 6.64 0.77 -1.11
CA LEU A 59 7.04 0.06 0.10
C LEU A 59 7.39 -1.39 -0.22
N GLU A 60 8.50 -1.89 0.33
CA GLU A 60 8.94 -3.26 0.10
C GLU A 60 7.96 -4.29 0.66
N ARG A 61 7.85 -5.45 0.00
CA ARG A 61 7.03 -6.57 0.48
C ARG A 61 7.49 -7.02 1.87
N PRO A 62 6.62 -7.02 2.90
CA PRO A 62 6.96 -7.59 4.20
C PRO A 62 7.27 -9.07 4.10
N ARG A 63 8.23 -9.56 4.91
CA ARG A 63 8.58 -11.00 4.97
C ARG A 63 7.42 -11.90 5.38
N THR A 64 6.42 -11.36 6.05
CA THR A 64 5.22 -12.07 6.49
C THR A 64 4.05 -11.93 5.52
N CYS A 65 4.24 -11.23 4.40
CA CYS A 65 3.21 -10.92 3.43
C CYS A 65 3.25 -11.89 2.23
N PRO A 66 2.19 -12.68 2.00
CA PRO A 66 2.08 -13.51 0.80
C PRO A 66 2.19 -12.67 -0.49
N PRO A 67 2.83 -13.18 -1.56
CA PRO A 67 2.98 -12.48 -2.83
C PRO A 67 1.64 -11.99 -3.41
N GLU A 68 0.56 -12.75 -3.21
CA GLU A 68 -0.78 -12.43 -3.70
C GLU A 68 -1.38 -11.20 -3.02
N VAL A 69 -1.09 -11.01 -1.73
CA VAL A 69 -1.50 -9.82 -0.99
C VAL A 69 -0.64 -8.63 -1.41
N TYR A 70 0.67 -8.83 -1.59
CA TYR A 70 1.54 -7.76 -2.09
C TYR A 70 1.11 -7.27 -3.47
N ALA A 71 0.71 -8.18 -4.37
CA ALA A 71 0.15 -7.81 -5.66
C ALA A 71 -1.14 -6.96 -5.55
N VAL A 72 -1.93 -7.13 -4.48
CA VAL A 72 -3.06 -6.23 -4.17
C VAL A 72 -2.53 -4.85 -3.78
N MET A 73 -1.54 -4.76 -2.89
CA MET A 73 -0.92 -3.48 -2.50
C MET A 73 -0.37 -2.72 -3.71
N GLN A 74 0.36 -3.40 -4.61
CA GLN A 74 0.88 -2.79 -5.84
C GLN A 74 -0.22 -2.29 -6.78
N SER A 75 -1.39 -2.95 -6.81
CA SER A 75 -2.54 -2.45 -7.56
C SER A 75 -3.17 -1.18 -6.97
N CYS A 76 -2.90 -0.88 -5.70
CA CYS A 76 -3.26 0.39 -5.06
C CYS A 76 -2.26 1.51 -5.35
N TRP A 77 -1.00 1.17 -5.62
CA TRP A 77 0.11 2.13 -5.76
C TRP A 77 0.46 2.49 -7.21
N GLN A 78 -0.49 2.27 -8.13
CA GLN A 78 -0.33 2.75 -9.50
C GLN A 78 -0.17 4.28 -9.51
N ARG A 79 0.84 4.76 -10.25
CA ARG A 79 1.18 6.18 -10.34
C ARG A 79 0.00 7.00 -10.83
N GLU A 80 -0.62 6.55 -11.92
CA GLU A 80 -1.83 7.16 -12.45
C GLU A 80 -3.05 6.74 -11.63
N PRO A 81 -3.80 7.68 -11.02
CA PRO A 81 -4.94 7.34 -10.15
C PRO A 81 -5.98 6.44 -10.83
N GLN A 82 -6.22 6.65 -12.13
CA GLN A 82 -7.20 5.88 -12.91
C GLN A 82 -6.77 4.43 -13.21
N GLN A 83 -5.50 4.10 -13.00
CA GLN A 83 -5.00 2.74 -13.14
C GLN A 83 -5.07 1.95 -11.82
N ARG A 84 -5.37 2.63 -10.71
CA ARG A 84 -5.54 1.95 -9.41
C ARG A 84 -6.79 1.09 -9.46
N ARG A 85 -6.68 -0.13 -8.95
CA ARG A 85 -7.80 -1.08 -8.98
C ARG A 85 -8.95 -0.55 -8.09
N PRO A 86 -10.21 -0.59 -8.55
CA PRO A 86 -11.35 -0.17 -7.73
C PRO A 86 -11.44 -0.96 -6.42
N ILE A 87 -11.90 -0.29 -5.35
CA ILE A 87 -11.95 -0.90 -4.01
C ILE A 87 -12.84 -2.16 -3.95
N LYS A 88 -13.88 -2.23 -4.79
CA LYS A 88 -14.75 -3.42 -4.90
C LYS A 88 -13.96 -4.65 -5.34
N ASP A 89 -13.09 -4.50 -6.33
CA ASP A 89 -12.28 -5.60 -6.86
C ASP A 89 -11.18 -5.99 -5.89
N ILE A 90 -10.57 -5.00 -5.20
CA ILE A 90 -9.63 -5.24 -4.10
C ILE A 90 -10.29 -6.07 -3.00
N HIS A 91 -11.48 -5.67 -2.56
CA HIS A 91 -12.24 -6.39 -1.54
C HIS A 91 -12.57 -7.82 -1.98
N SER A 92 -13.08 -8.03 -3.21
CA SER A 92 -13.34 -9.36 -3.74
C SER A 92 -12.08 -10.24 -3.80
N ARG A 93 -10.94 -9.65 -4.17
CA ARG A 93 -9.66 -10.37 -4.20
C ARG A 93 -9.20 -10.78 -2.80
N LEU A 94 -9.29 -9.89 -1.82
CA LEU A 94 -8.96 -10.20 -0.42
C LEU A 94 -9.90 -11.28 0.14
N GLN A 95 -11.20 -11.21 -0.14
CA GLN A 95 -12.15 -12.25 0.26
C GLN A 95 -11.80 -13.62 -0.32
N ALA A 96 -11.37 -13.68 -1.57
CA ALA A 96 -10.92 -14.94 -2.19
C ALA A 96 -9.68 -15.50 -1.48
N LEU A 97 -8.70 -14.65 -1.15
CA LEU A 97 -7.50 -15.04 -0.40
C LEU A 97 -7.81 -15.48 1.02
N VAL A 98 -8.83 -14.94 1.68
CA VAL A 98 -9.26 -15.40 3.01
C VAL A 98 -9.90 -16.80 2.93
N LYS A 99 -10.68 -17.09 1.90
CA LYS A 99 -11.35 -18.40 1.72
C LYS A 99 -10.38 -19.52 1.32
N ALA A 100 -9.33 -19.17 0.59
CA ALA A 100 -8.27 -20.06 0.18
C ALA A 100 -6.93 -19.43 0.57
N PRO A 101 -6.56 -19.44 1.86
CA PRO A 101 -5.32 -18.83 2.32
C PRO A 101 -4.15 -19.47 1.57
N PRO A 102 -3.27 -18.68 0.94
CA PRO A 102 -2.07 -19.23 0.34
C PRO A 102 -1.27 -19.93 1.43
N VAL A 103 -0.70 -21.10 1.11
CA VAL A 103 0.19 -21.81 2.03
C VAL A 103 1.43 -20.94 2.21
N TYR A 104 1.47 -20.18 3.31
CA TYR A 104 2.56 -19.26 3.62
C TYR A 104 3.25 -19.71 4.90
N LEU A 105 4.52 -20.10 4.77
CA LEU A 105 5.27 -20.86 5.78
C LEU A 105 6.15 -20.00 6.71
N ASP A 106 6.23 -18.68 6.52
CA ASP A 106 7.24 -17.85 7.22
C ASP A 106 6.85 -17.41 8.65
N ILE A 107 5.72 -17.87 9.21
CA ILE A 107 5.35 -17.57 10.61
C ILE A 107 6.01 -18.54 11.62
N LEU A 108 6.73 -19.57 11.13
CA LEU A 108 7.41 -20.57 11.98
C LEU A 108 8.96 -20.55 11.86
N GLY A 109 9.54 -19.42 11.47
CA GLY A 109 11.00 -19.22 11.41
C GLY A 109 11.52 -18.33 12.54
#